data_AF-A0A814GST5-F1
#
_entry.id   AF-A0A814GST5-F1
#
_cell.length_a   1.000
_cell.length_b   1.000
_cell.length_c   1.000
_cell.angle_alpha   90.00
_cell.angle_beta   90.00
_cell.angle_gamma   90.00
#
_symmetry.space_group_name_H-M   'P 1'
#
loop_
_entity.id
_entity.type
_entity.pdbx_description
1 polymer ?
#
loop_
_entity_poly.entity_id
_entity_poly.type
_entity_poly.pdbx_seq_one_letter_code
_entity_poly.pdbx_strand_id
1 'polypeptide(L)'
;MNYPTLQTEARLAKFKDIITKYDINYDFAFRLRALEGFEIVMILDDSSSMYTPIIDRDQKDISPFSQLPSRWDELKHIVSIIVDLASVLDPDGVDIYFLNRSPLLHVTDSSQLHETFSRLPNGPTPLTRALSEVLNVKRSHVHDRKLLILIATDGLPTDDHGQNDIIRLEKVLRNERFPSIDHIYITFIACTDDLQSVDYLNKFDKKIPYVDVLDDYRSERREILAVQGNHFPFSYGDYVVKILMGSLDQWFDKLDEKKVKLTSVDGKQQRRFSRETLSALKNNCTIS
;
A
#
# COMPACT_ATOMS: atom_id res chain seq x y z
N MET A 1 19.05 -12.15 30.06
CA MET A 1 17.97 -11.67 29.17
C MET A 1 17.58 -12.81 28.25
N ASN A 2 16.29 -13.11 28.14
CA ASN A 2 15.80 -14.23 27.33
C ASN A 2 15.82 -13.85 25.84
N TYR A 3 16.24 -14.79 24.99
CA TYR A 3 16.37 -14.65 23.53
C TYR A 3 15.14 -14.04 22.80
N PRO A 4 13.88 -14.37 23.18
CA PRO A 4 12.68 -13.80 22.54
C PRO A 4 12.52 -12.28 22.76
N THR A 5 13.01 -11.77 23.89
CA THR A 5 12.93 -10.33 24.23
C THR A 5 13.85 -9.51 23.34
N LEU A 6 15.05 -10.01 23.05
CA LEU A 6 16.04 -9.33 22.19
C LEU A 6 15.57 -9.23 20.73
N GLN A 7 14.93 -10.27 20.19
CA GLN A 7 14.37 -10.24 18.83
C GLN A 7 13.22 -9.22 18.72
N THR A 8 12.39 -9.12 19.76
CA THR A 8 11.29 -8.14 19.81
C THR A 8 11.82 -6.70 19.84
N GLU A 9 12.85 -6.44 20.67
CA GLU A 9 13.49 -5.12 20.74
C GLU A 9 14.13 -4.71 19.41
N ALA A 10 14.85 -5.63 18.76
CA ALA A 10 15.47 -5.38 17.46
C ALA A 10 14.42 -5.08 16.38
N ARG A 11 13.30 -5.82 16.35
CA ARG A 11 12.18 -5.57 15.44
C ARG A 11 11.55 -4.20 15.66
N LEU A 12 11.29 -3.83 16.91
CA LEU A 12 10.73 -2.51 17.26
C LEU A 12 11.68 -1.36 16.93
N ALA A 13 12.99 -1.55 17.08
CA ALA A 13 13.99 -0.59 16.65
C ALA A 13 13.95 -0.40 15.12
N LYS A 14 13.93 -1.50 14.35
CA LYS A 14 13.81 -1.45 12.88
C LYS A 14 12.50 -0.78 12.45
N PHE A 15 11.38 -1.11 13.10
CA PHE A 15 10.09 -0.45 12.85
C PHE A 15 10.20 1.06 13.04
N LYS A 16 10.76 1.50 14.16
CA LYS A 16 10.97 2.94 14.44
C LYS A 16 11.86 3.62 13.40
N ASP A 17 12.93 2.98 12.95
CA ASP A 17 13.82 3.52 11.93
C ASP A 17 13.08 3.71 10.60
N ILE A 18 12.23 2.76 10.22
CA ILE A 18 11.40 2.83 9.01
C ILE A 18 10.33 3.93 9.11
N ILE A 19 9.62 4.01 10.23
CA ILE A 19 8.65 5.09 10.50
C ILE A 19 9.32 6.47 10.39
N THR A 20 10.55 6.59 10.91
CA THR A 20 11.33 7.83 10.81
C THR A 20 11.82 8.11 9.39
N LYS A 21 12.32 7.08 8.68
CA LYS A 21 12.80 7.15 7.29
C LYS A 21 11.74 7.71 6.34
N TYR A 22 10.48 7.30 6.53
CA TYR A 22 9.37 7.66 5.66
C TYR A 22 8.48 8.80 6.20
N ASP A 23 8.89 9.47 7.27
CA ASP A 23 8.14 10.57 7.91
C ASP A 23 6.68 10.18 8.22
N ILE A 24 6.46 8.97 8.75
CA ILE A 24 5.13 8.46 9.07
C ILE A 24 4.67 9.02 10.43
N ASN A 25 3.43 9.51 10.46
CA ASN A 25 2.78 10.03 11.66
C ASN A 25 2.64 8.96 12.74
N TYR A 26 2.72 9.35 14.01
CA TYR A 26 2.58 8.44 15.14
C TYR A 26 1.26 7.67 15.13
N ASP A 27 0.12 8.34 14.90
CA ASP A 27 -1.19 7.67 14.91
C ASP A 27 -1.31 6.66 13.76
N PHE A 28 -0.73 6.99 12.60
CA PHE A 28 -0.64 6.11 11.43
C PHE A 28 0.21 4.87 11.77
N ALA A 29 1.42 5.09 12.29
CA ALA A 29 2.33 4.02 12.71
C ALA A 29 1.74 3.13 13.82
N PHE A 30 1.00 3.72 14.77
CA PHE A 30 0.35 2.98 15.85
C PHE A 30 -0.71 2.02 15.31
N ARG A 31 -1.57 2.50 14.39
CA ARG A 31 -2.60 1.68 13.76
C ARG A 31 -2.02 0.65 12.81
N LEU A 32 -0.93 0.96 12.11
CA LEU A 32 -0.23 0.05 11.20
C LEU A 32 0.16 -1.28 11.88
N ARG A 33 0.41 -1.27 13.19
CA ARG A 33 0.72 -2.48 13.96
C ARG A 33 -0.41 -3.53 13.94
N ALA A 34 -1.63 -3.15 13.58
CA ALA A 34 -2.72 -4.11 13.39
C ALA A 34 -2.48 -5.10 12.24
N LEU A 35 -1.51 -4.81 11.34
CA LEU A 35 -1.06 -5.74 10.30
C LEU A 35 -0.04 -6.78 10.79
N GLU A 36 0.41 -6.74 12.06
CA GLU A 36 1.25 -7.80 12.59
C GLU A 36 0.54 -9.17 12.43
N GLY A 37 1.19 -10.10 11.72
CA GLY A 37 0.64 -11.44 11.46
C GLY A 37 -0.31 -11.54 10.26
N PHE A 38 -0.50 -10.47 9.48
CA PHE A 38 -1.12 -10.57 8.16
C PHE A 38 -0.12 -11.16 7.16
N GLU A 39 -0.63 -11.98 6.24
CA GLU A 39 0.07 -12.30 5.01
C GLU A 39 -0.22 -11.19 3.99
N ILE A 40 0.83 -10.64 3.39
CA ILE A 40 0.71 -9.54 2.42
C ILE A 40 1.10 -10.04 1.04
N VAL A 41 0.22 -9.84 0.06
CA VAL A 41 0.43 -10.16 -1.34
C VAL A 41 0.21 -8.90 -2.19
N MET A 42 1.06 -8.70 -3.19
CA MET A 42 0.92 -7.63 -4.17
C MET A 42 0.68 -8.22 -5.55
N ILE A 43 -0.29 -7.68 -6.29
CA ILE A 43 -0.51 -7.95 -7.71
C ILE A 43 -0.18 -6.65 -8.45
N LEU A 44 0.90 -6.67 -9.23
CA LEU A 44 1.44 -5.50 -9.90
C LEU A 44 1.13 -5.58 -11.39
N ASP A 45 0.41 -4.59 -11.89
CA ASP A 45 0.26 -4.35 -13.31
C ASP A 45 1.61 -3.99 -13.94
N ASP A 46 2.06 -4.85 -14.85
CA ASP A 46 3.24 -4.66 -15.69
C ASP A 46 2.86 -4.70 -17.17
N SER A 47 1.64 -4.27 -17.51
CA SER A 47 1.14 -4.08 -18.87
C SER A 47 1.79 -2.87 -19.56
N SER A 48 1.65 -2.80 -20.88
CA SER A 48 2.31 -1.74 -21.66
C SER A 48 1.88 -0.30 -21.28
N SER A 49 0.68 -0.11 -20.72
CA SER A 49 0.20 1.21 -20.29
C SER A 49 0.97 1.76 -19.09
N MET A 50 1.56 0.90 -18.25
CA MET A 50 2.36 1.30 -17.09
C MET A 50 3.68 2.01 -17.47
N TYR A 51 4.09 1.96 -18.73
CA TYR A 51 5.22 2.77 -19.24
C TYR A 51 4.82 4.22 -19.59
N THR A 52 3.53 4.58 -19.44
CA THR A 52 3.06 5.94 -19.68
C THR A 52 3.75 6.93 -18.75
N PRO A 53 4.36 8.00 -19.29
CA PRO A 53 4.93 9.08 -18.49
C PRO A 53 3.87 9.79 -17.65
N ILE A 54 4.20 10.09 -16.40
CA ILE A 54 3.36 10.93 -15.55
C ILE A 54 3.72 12.38 -15.84
N ILE A 55 2.75 13.15 -16.34
CA ILE A 55 2.91 14.59 -16.60
C ILE A 55 2.21 15.35 -15.49
N ASP A 56 2.93 15.68 -14.44
CA ASP A 56 2.41 16.57 -13.40
C ASP A 56 2.70 18.03 -13.73
N ARG A 57 1.64 18.82 -13.95
CA ARG A 57 1.74 20.26 -14.23
C ARG A 57 2.09 21.09 -12.99
N ASP A 58 1.88 20.55 -11.79
CA ASP A 58 2.19 21.23 -10.52
C ASP A 58 3.63 20.95 -10.05
N GLN A 59 4.35 20.04 -10.71
CA GLN A 59 5.73 19.72 -10.38
C GLN A 59 6.67 20.80 -10.94
N LYS A 60 6.98 21.79 -10.09
CA LYS A 60 7.80 22.97 -10.43
C LYS A 60 9.23 22.67 -10.91
N ASP A 61 9.72 21.44 -10.70
CA ASP A 61 11.11 21.04 -10.96
C ASP A 61 11.28 20.10 -12.16
N ILE A 62 10.23 19.88 -12.98
CA ILE A 62 10.38 19.11 -14.21
C ILE A 62 11.09 19.97 -15.26
N SER A 63 12.32 19.60 -15.60
CA SER A 63 12.98 20.14 -16.78
C SER A 63 12.29 19.60 -18.04
N PRO A 64 12.02 20.42 -19.06
CA PRO A 64 11.52 19.91 -20.34
C PRO A 64 12.54 18.99 -21.06
N PHE A 65 13.77 18.89 -20.53
CA PHE A 65 14.83 18.04 -21.04
C PHE A 65 15.12 16.82 -20.15
N SER A 66 14.43 16.65 -19.01
CA SER A 66 14.54 15.45 -18.17
C SER A 66 13.55 14.37 -18.61
N GLN A 67 13.97 13.11 -18.52
CA GLN A 67 13.04 11.99 -18.65
C GLN A 67 11.99 12.09 -17.53
N LEU A 68 10.72 12.03 -17.92
CA LEU A 68 9.61 11.98 -16.97
C LEU A 68 9.53 10.58 -16.35
N PRO A 69 9.25 10.47 -15.05
CA PRO A 69 8.97 9.17 -14.44
C PRO A 69 7.71 8.57 -15.08
N SER A 70 7.71 7.26 -15.32
CA SER A 70 6.50 6.55 -15.73
C SER A 70 5.68 6.07 -14.53
N ARG A 71 4.45 5.61 -14.79
CA ARG A 71 3.61 4.93 -13.79
C ARG A 71 4.33 3.76 -13.12
N TRP A 72 5.13 3.02 -13.90
CA TRP A 72 6.01 1.95 -13.42
C TRP A 72 7.09 2.44 -12.44
N ASP A 73 7.68 3.62 -12.67
CA ASP A 73 8.68 4.19 -11.76
C ASP A 73 8.05 4.62 -10.43
N GLU A 74 6.84 5.19 -10.47
CA GLU A 74 6.08 5.52 -9.26
C GLU A 74 5.68 4.24 -8.50
N LEU A 75 5.17 3.23 -9.21
CA LEU A 75 4.81 1.96 -8.60
C LEU A 75 6.01 1.29 -7.91
N LYS A 76 7.20 1.33 -8.53
CA LYS A 76 8.45 0.87 -7.91
C LYS A 76 8.70 1.55 -6.56
N HIS A 77 8.48 2.85 -6.50
CA HIS A 77 8.69 3.62 -5.28
C HIS A 77 7.72 3.17 -4.18
N ILE A 78 6.42 3.08 -4.48
CA ILE A 78 5.38 2.61 -3.55
C ILE A 78 5.70 1.21 -3.04
N VAL A 79 5.98 0.27 -3.95
CA VAL A 79 6.28 -1.14 -3.62
C VAL A 79 7.52 -1.24 -2.74
N SER A 80 8.55 -0.42 -2.97
CA SER A 80 9.76 -0.40 -2.14
C SER A 80 9.45 -0.01 -0.69
N ILE A 81 8.57 0.97 -0.47
CA ILE A 81 8.16 1.39 0.88
C ILE A 81 7.31 0.30 1.54
N ILE A 82 6.38 -0.32 0.79
CA ILE A 82 5.55 -1.43 1.28
C ILE A 82 6.42 -2.60 1.74
N VAL A 83 7.40 -3.02 0.93
CA VAL A 83 8.31 -4.12 1.30
C VAL A 83 9.09 -3.78 2.57
N ASP A 84 9.64 -2.57 2.67
CA ASP A 84 10.36 -2.14 3.88
C ASP A 84 9.43 -2.21 5.11
N LEU A 85 8.22 -1.65 5.03
CA LEU A 85 7.22 -1.68 6.12
C LEU A 85 6.75 -3.10 6.47
N ALA A 86 6.50 -3.94 5.46
CA ALA A 86 6.07 -5.31 5.67
C ALA A 86 7.17 -6.15 6.35
N SER A 87 8.44 -5.91 6.03
CA SER A 87 9.59 -6.66 6.59
C SER A 87 9.75 -6.58 8.13
N VAL A 88 9.01 -5.69 8.79
CA VAL A 88 8.98 -5.53 10.26
C VAL A 88 7.66 -5.99 10.89
N LEU A 89 6.65 -6.28 10.06
CA LEU A 89 5.31 -6.71 10.45
C LEU A 89 5.09 -8.21 10.19
N ASP A 90 5.66 -8.72 9.09
CA ASP A 90 5.66 -10.13 8.72
C ASP A 90 7.10 -10.61 8.45
N PRO A 91 7.64 -11.54 9.25
CA PRO A 91 8.96 -12.11 9.02
C PRO A 91 9.05 -12.95 7.73
N ASP A 92 7.93 -13.43 7.20
CA ASP A 92 7.89 -14.28 5.99
C ASP A 92 8.01 -13.45 4.70
N GLY A 93 7.92 -12.12 4.80
CA GLY A 93 8.03 -11.17 3.69
C GLY A 93 6.72 -10.97 2.92
N VAL A 94 6.85 -10.42 1.72
CA VAL A 94 5.73 -10.13 0.81
C VAL A 94 5.86 -10.97 -0.45
N ASP A 95 4.74 -11.50 -0.93
CA ASP A 95 4.70 -12.13 -2.25
C ASP A 95 4.23 -11.14 -3.31
N ILE A 96 4.97 -11.04 -4.41
CA ILE A 96 4.70 -10.10 -5.49
C ILE A 96 4.41 -10.89 -6.77
N TYR A 97 3.17 -10.81 -7.21
CA TYR A 97 2.69 -11.34 -8.48
C TYR A 97 2.68 -10.21 -9.51
N PHE A 98 3.05 -10.54 -10.75
CA PHE A 98 2.95 -9.63 -11.88
C PHE A 98 1.93 -10.18 -12.87
N LEU A 99 1.34 -9.31 -13.68
CA LEU A 99 0.34 -9.76 -14.65
C LEU A 99 0.98 -10.54 -15.81
N ASN A 100 2.18 -10.14 -16.25
CA ASN A 100 2.83 -10.62 -17.48
C ASN A 100 4.19 -11.30 -17.24
N ARG A 101 4.58 -11.57 -15.98
CA ARG A 101 5.83 -12.27 -15.64
C ARG A 101 5.69 -13.12 -14.37
N SER A 102 6.70 -13.95 -14.13
CA SER A 102 6.74 -14.83 -12.94
C SER A 102 6.76 -14.02 -11.64
N PRO A 103 6.13 -14.55 -10.57
CA PRO A 103 6.11 -13.89 -9.28
C PRO A 103 7.48 -13.88 -8.60
N LEU A 104 7.66 -12.94 -7.67
CA LEU A 104 8.77 -12.87 -6.74
C LEU A 104 8.22 -13.08 -5.33
N LEU A 105 8.56 -14.21 -4.70
CA LEU A 105 7.99 -14.63 -3.40
C LEU A 105 8.94 -14.32 -2.25
N HIS A 106 8.40 -14.17 -1.04
CA HIS A 106 9.14 -13.95 0.21
C HIS A 106 10.11 -12.76 0.16
N VAL A 107 9.66 -11.64 -0.40
CA VAL A 107 10.44 -10.41 -0.50
C VAL A 107 10.50 -9.73 0.86
N THR A 108 11.70 -9.58 1.41
CA THR A 108 11.92 -9.01 2.75
C THR A 108 12.74 -7.72 2.73
N ASP A 109 13.32 -7.37 1.57
CA ASP A 109 14.13 -6.19 1.39
C ASP A 109 13.89 -5.54 0.02
N SER A 110 13.71 -4.22 0.00
CA SER A 110 13.42 -3.48 -1.23
C SER A 110 14.54 -3.54 -2.28
N SER A 111 15.78 -3.87 -1.91
CA SER A 111 16.86 -4.10 -2.88
C SER A 111 16.61 -5.29 -3.81
N GLN A 112 15.81 -6.28 -3.38
CA GLN A 112 15.41 -7.43 -4.20
C GLN A 112 14.54 -7.03 -5.40
N LEU A 113 13.95 -5.83 -5.38
CA LEU A 113 13.09 -5.32 -6.45
C LEU A 113 13.89 -4.78 -7.65
N HIS A 114 15.19 -4.50 -7.48
CA HIS A 114 15.99 -3.80 -8.48
C HIS A 114 15.99 -4.52 -9.84
N GLU A 115 16.22 -5.83 -9.85
CA GLU A 115 16.26 -6.59 -11.11
C GLU A 115 14.89 -6.58 -11.79
N THR A 116 13.83 -6.86 -11.05
CA THR A 116 12.49 -7.01 -11.63
C THR A 116 11.96 -5.70 -12.21
N PHE A 117 12.19 -4.58 -11.52
CA PHE A 117 11.78 -3.25 -12.02
C PHE A 117 12.71 -2.69 -13.09
N SER A 118 13.91 -3.26 -13.31
CA SER A 118 14.75 -2.88 -14.46
C SER A 118 14.20 -3.39 -15.80
N ARG A 119 13.33 -4.41 -15.77
CA ARG A 119 12.59 -4.91 -16.92
C ARG A 119 11.32 -4.08 -17.11
N LEU A 120 11.24 -3.39 -18.24
CA LEU A 120 10.08 -2.55 -18.59
C LEU A 120 8.78 -3.36 -18.62
N PRO A 121 7.63 -2.72 -18.29
CA PRO A 121 6.33 -3.37 -18.38
C PRO A 121 5.93 -3.56 -19.85
N ASN A 122 5.29 -4.68 -20.15
CA ASN A 122 4.83 -5.05 -21.49
C ASN A 122 3.77 -6.15 -21.40
N GLY A 123 2.66 -5.98 -22.12
CA GLY A 123 1.61 -6.98 -22.23
C GLY A 123 0.21 -6.44 -21.95
N PRO A 124 -0.81 -7.32 -21.97
CA PRO A 124 -2.18 -7.00 -21.55
C PRO A 124 -2.30 -6.81 -20.03
N THR A 125 -3.52 -6.58 -19.53
CA THR A 125 -3.84 -6.41 -18.11
C THR A 125 -4.71 -7.57 -17.58
N PRO A 126 -4.22 -8.83 -17.54
CA PRO A 126 -4.95 -10.03 -17.13
C PRO A 126 -5.22 -10.11 -15.61
N LEU A 127 -5.79 -9.04 -15.05
CA LEU A 127 -5.98 -8.82 -13.62
C LEU A 127 -6.86 -9.89 -12.97
N THR A 128 -7.95 -10.25 -13.62
CA THR A 128 -8.88 -11.27 -13.12
C THR A 128 -8.20 -12.63 -12.98
N ARG A 129 -7.34 -13.01 -13.94
CA ARG A 129 -6.58 -14.26 -13.91
C ARG A 129 -5.62 -14.25 -12.72
N ALA A 130 -4.82 -13.19 -12.58
CA ALA A 130 -3.84 -13.06 -11.51
C ALA A 130 -4.50 -13.07 -10.12
N LEU A 131 -5.62 -12.35 -9.94
CA LEU A 131 -6.36 -12.36 -8.68
C LEU A 131 -6.92 -13.75 -8.35
N SER A 132 -7.50 -14.43 -9.34
CA SER A 132 -8.02 -15.80 -9.15
C SER A 132 -6.90 -16.78 -8.77
N GLU A 133 -5.73 -16.65 -9.39
CA GLU A 133 -4.54 -17.45 -9.08
C GLU A 133 -4.08 -17.24 -7.63
N VAL A 134 -3.88 -15.98 -7.22
CA VAL A 134 -3.50 -15.63 -5.84
C VAL A 134 -4.50 -16.17 -4.84
N LEU A 135 -5.80 -15.96 -5.06
CA LEU A 135 -6.85 -16.45 -4.17
C LEU A 135 -6.81 -17.97 -4.04
N ASN A 136 -6.60 -18.69 -5.14
CA ASN A 136 -6.52 -20.15 -5.12
C ASN A 136 -5.27 -20.67 -4.39
N VAL A 137 -4.10 -20.06 -4.62
CA VAL A 137 -2.84 -20.43 -3.96
C VAL A 137 -2.89 -20.15 -2.46
N LYS A 138 -3.46 -19.00 -2.07
CA LYS A 138 -3.49 -18.56 -0.68
C LYS A 138 -4.67 -19.11 0.12
N ARG A 139 -5.70 -19.67 -0.52
CA ARG A 139 -6.95 -20.15 0.13
C ARG A 139 -6.72 -21.01 1.37
N SER A 140 -5.72 -21.90 1.36
CA SER A 140 -5.42 -22.78 2.50
C SER A 140 -4.82 -22.06 3.70
N HIS A 141 -4.15 -20.93 3.50
CA HIS A 141 -3.42 -20.18 4.53
C HIS A 141 -4.28 -19.11 5.21
N VAL A 142 -5.38 -18.68 4.55
CA VAL A 142 -6.31 -17.66 5.06
C VAL A 142 -7.00 -18.08 6.38
N HIS A 143 -7.01 -19.38 6.70
CA HIS A 143 -7.52 -19.87 7.99
C HIS A 143 -6.57 -19.57 9.16
N ASP A 144 -5.27 -19.52 8.92
CA ASP A 144 -4.25 -19.33 9.96
C ASP A 144 -3.86 -17.86 10.12
N ARG A 145 -3.93 -17.08 9.05
CA ARG A 145 -3.60 -15.65 9.01
C ARG A 145 -4.56 -14.89 8.11
N LYS A 146 -4.80 -13.62 8.42
CA LYS A 146 -5.54 -12.72 7.51
C LYS A 146 -4.67 -12.39 6.31
N LEU A 147 -5.30 -12.23 5.14
CA LEU A 147 -4.65 -11.94 3.87
C LEU A 147 -4.99 -10.51 3.44
N LEU A 148 -3.97 -9.71 3.13
CA LEU A 148 -4.08 -8.43 2.46
C LEU A 148 -3.53 -8.55 1.03
N ILE A 149 -4.37 -8.30 0.03
CA ILE A 149 -3.98 -8.26 -1.37
C ILE A 149 -3.99 -6.80 -1.84
N LEU A 150 -2.83 -6.29 -2.22
CA LEU A 150 -2.67 -4.97 -2.83
C LEU A 150 -2.63 -5.14 -4.34
N ILE A 151 -3.47 -4.41 -5.07
CA ILE A 151 -3.58 -4.53 -6.52
C ILE A 151 -3.28 -3.17 -7.14
N ALA A 152 -2.13 -3.03 -7.79
CA ALA A 152 -1.75 -1.82 -8.49
C ALA A 152 -2.05 -1.95 -9.98
N THR A 153 -2.83 -1.02 -10.55
CA THR A 153 -3.28 -1.05 -11.96
C THR A 153 -3.54 0.36 -12.47
N ASP A 154 -3.31 0.62 -13.76
CA ASP A 154 -3.54 1.94 -14.36
C ASP A 154 -4.75 2.00 -15.30
N GLY A 155 -5.49 0.90 -15.45
CA GLY A 155 -6.67 0.88 -16.30
C GLY A 155 -7.59 -0.33 -16.16
N LEU A 156 -8.28 -0.62 -17.27
CA LEU A 156 -9.29 -1.66 -17.36
C LEU A 156 -8.64 -3.05 -17.33
N PRO A 157 -9.23 -4.01 -16.59
CA PRO A 157 -8.81 -5.39 -16.68
C PRO A 157 -9.16 -5.94 -18.06
N THR A 158 -8.24 -6.72 -18.63
CA THR A 158 -8.46 -7.46 -19.86
C THR A 158 -8.34 -8.96 -19.64
N ASP A 159 -8.79 -9.77 -20.58
CA ASP A 159 -8.31 -11.15 -20.71
C ASP A 159 -6.91 -11.18 -21.36
N ASP A 160 -6.36 -12.38 -21.56
CA ASP A 160 -5.05 -12.57 -22.20
C ASP A 160 -5.06 -12.18 -23.70
N HIS A 161 -6.24 -11.87 -24.27
CA HIS A 161 -6.43 -11.38 -25.65
C HIS A 161 -6.71 -9.87 -25.71
N GLY A 162 -6.68 -9.16 -24.58
CA GLY A 162 -6.92 -7.72 -24.51
C GLY A 162 -8.40 -7.31 -24.50
N GLN A 163 -9.33 -8.24 -24.29
CA GLN A 163 -10.77 -7.94 -24.21
C GLN A 163 -11.17 -7.55 -22.79
N ASN A 164 -12.08 -6.58 -22.64
CA ASN A 164 -12.56 -6.08 -21.35
C ASN A 164 -13.10 -7.23 -20.45
N ASP A 165 -12.59 -7.32 -19.22
CA ASP A 165 -12.91 -8.38 -18.27
C ASP A 165 -13.48 -7.89 -16.92
N ILE A 166 -14.01 -6.65 -16.87
CA ILE A 166 -14.52 -6.01 -15.63
C ILE A 166 -15.61 -6.87 -14.96
N ILE A 167 -16.52 -7.45 -15.75
CA ILE A 167 -17.63 -8.26 -15.23
C ILE A 167 -17.11 -9.50 -14.50
N ARG A 168 -16.04 -10.11 -15.03
CA ARG A 168 -15.45 -11.29 -14.40
C ARG A 168 -14.64 -10.90 -13.17
N LEU A 169 -13.91 -9.79 -13.21
CA LEU A 169 -13.23 -9.24 -12.03
C LEU A 169 -14.21 -9.01 -10.87
N GLU A 170 -15.36 -8.39 -11.14
CA GLU A 170 -16.40 -8.21 -10.11
C GLU A 170 -16.87 -9.56 -9.53
N LYS A 171 -17.07 -10.57 -10.38
CA LYS A 171 -17.46 -11.91 -9.94
C LYS A 171 -16.39 -12.54 -9.05
N VAL A 172 -15.11 -12.40 -9.36
CA VAL A 172 -14.00 -12.92 -8.53
C VAL A 172 -14.01 -12.23 -7.17
N LEU A 173 -14.05 -10.89 -7.15
CA LEU A 173 -14.10 -10.09 -5.93
C LEU A 173 -15.29 -10.43 -5.03
N ARG A 174 -16.45 -10.74 -5.62
CA ARG A 174 -17.65 -11.11 -4.86
C ARG A 174 -17.64 -12.58 -4.43
N ASN A 175 -17.28 -13.50 -5.30
CA ASN A 175 -17.62 -14.92 -5.10
C ASN A 175 -16.43 -15.76 -4.66
N GLU A 176 -15.21 -15.48 -5.13
CA GLU A 176 -14.06 -16.37 -4.93
C GLU A 176 -13.35 -16.17 -3.58
N ARG A 177 -13.71 -15.10 -2.86
CA ARG A 177 -13.27 -14.85 -1.47
C ARG A 177 -14.08 -15.63 -0.43
N PHE A 178 -15.23 -16.21 -0.79
CA PHE A 178 -16.02 -17.02 0.15
C PHE A 178 -15.41 -18.42 0.34
N PRO A 179 -15.55 -19.01 1.55
CA PRO A 179 -16.28 -18.50 2.71
C PRO A 179 -15.50 -17.46 3.56
N SER A 180 -14.21 -17.26 3.30
CA SER A 180 -13.29 -16.48 4.15
C SER A 180 -13.23 -14.97 3.83
N ILE A 181 -14.36 -14.37 3.43
CA ILE A 181 -14.38 -12.99 2.93
C ILE A 181 -13.94 -11.96 3.99
N ASP A 182 -14.19 -12.23 5.27
CA ASP A 182 -13.80 -11.42 6.43
C ASP A 182 -12.32 -11.57 6.83
N HIS A 183 -11.59 -12.46 6.15
CA HIS A 183 -10.15 -12.68 6.30
C HIS A 183 -9.35 -12.27 5.07
N ILE A 184 -10.00 -11.80 4.00
CA ILE A 184 -9.36 -11.39 2.73
C ILE A 184 -9.71 -9.95 2.41
N TYR A 185 -8.73 -9.07 2.61
CA TYR A 185 -8.80 -7.63 2.37
C TYR A 185 -8.13 -7.31 1.04
N ILE A 186 -8.73 -6.43 0.25
CA ILE A 186 -8.19 -6.02 -1.04
C ILE A 186 -8.13 -4.50 -1.08
N THR A 187 -6.96 -3.96 -1.42
CA THR A 187 -6.81 -2.53 -1.70
C THR A 187 -6.32 -2.35 -3.13
N PHE A 188 -7.06 -1.60 -3.94
CA PHE A 188 -6.60 -1.16 -5.25
C PHE A 188 -5.79 0.13 -5.14
N ILE A 189 -4.70 0.20 -5.89
CA ILE A 189 -3.85 1.39 -6.03
C ILE A 189 -3.97 1.84 -7.48
N ALA A 190 -4.71 2.90 -7.73
CA ALA A 190 -4.88 3.44 -9.08
C ALA A 190 -3.59 4.16 -9.51
N CYS A 191 -2.90 3.59 -10.50
CA CYS A 191 -1.63 4.09 -11.01
C CYS A 191 -1.84 5.00 -12.23
N THR A 192 -2.88 5.82 -12.24
CA THR A 192 -3.27 6.62 -13.40
C THR A 192 -3.87 7.96 -13.00
N ASP A 193 -3.64 8.97 -13.82
CA ASP A 193 -4.31 10.27 -13.80
C ASP A 193 -5.62 10.27 -14.63
N ASP A 194 -5.86 9.20 -15.40
CA ASP A 194 -7.11 9.00 -16.13
C ASP A 194 -8.16 8.32 -15.25
N LEU A 195 -8.92 9.15 -14.53
CA LEU A 195 -10.01 8.71 -13.64
C LEU A 195 -11.08 7.87 -14.37
N GLN A 196 -11.27 8.03 -15.68
CA GLN A 196 -12.29 7.25 -16.41
C GLN A 196 -11.89 5.79 -16.55
N SER A 197 -10.60 5.53 -16.74
CA SER A 197 -10.06 4.17 -16.89
C SER A 197 -10.14 3.35 -15.60
N VAL A 198 -10.39 3.99 -14.45
CA VAL A 198 -10.49 3.33 -13.13
C VAL A 198 -11.80 3.60 -12.39
N ASP A 199 -12.75 4.36 -12.95
CA ASP A 199 -14.05 4.68 -12.31
C ASP A 199 -14.85 3.44 -11.85
N TYR A 200 -14.65 2.30 -12.52
CA TYR A 200 -15.29 1.04 -12.12
C TYR A 200 -14.83 0.56 -10.72
N LEU A 201 -13.59 0.88 -10.32
CA LEU A 201 -13.06 0.53 -8.99
C LEU A 201 -13.82 1.26 -7.88
N ASN A 202 -14.16 2.53 -8.07
CA ASN A 202 -15.01 3.29 -7.13
C ASN A 202 -16.40 2.68 -6.95
N LYS A 203 -16.91 1.95 -7.95
CA LYS A 203 -18.17 1.19 -7.82
C LYS A 203 -17.98 -0.10 -7.04
N PHE A 204 -16.79 -0.71 -7.11
CA PHE A 204 -16.45 -1.91 -6.37
C PHE A 204 -16.25 -1.61 -4.90
N ASP A 205 -15.43 -0.64 -4.55
CA ASP A 205 -15.22 -0.15 -3.19
C ASP A 205 -16.56 0.07 -2.45
N LYS A 206 -17.46 0.89 -3.01
CA LYS A 206 -18.78 1.18 -2.43
C LYS A 206 -19.71 -0.04 -2.24
N LYS A 207 -19.51 -1.14 -2.96
CA LYS A 207 -20.48 -2.26 -3.05
C LYS A 207 -19.92 -3.61 -2.63
N ILE A 208 -18.61 -3.73 -2.43
CA ILE A 208 -17.93 -4.99 -2.15
C ILE A 208 -17.22 -4.83 -0.81
N PRO A 209 -17.55 -5.64 0.21
CA PRO A 209 -16.95 -5.49 1.53
C PRO A 209 -15.45 -5.79 1.49
N TYR A 210 -14.69 -5.11 2.36
CA TYR A 210 -13.23 -5.25 2.50
C TYR A 210 -12.47 -5.01 1.19
N VAL A 211 -13.02 -4.15 0.33
CA VAL A 211 -12.36 -3.60 -0.85
C VAL A 211 -12.24 -2.11 -0.61
N ASP A 212 -11.07 -1.55 -0.88
CA ASP A 212 -10.79 -0.12 -0.86
C ASP A 212 -10.02 0.28 -2.13
N VAL A 213 -10.08 1.54 -2.53
CA VAL A 213 -9.44 2.08 -3.72
C VAL A 213 -8.79 3.40 -3.35
N LEU A 214 -7.47 3.51 -3.58
CA LEU A 214 -6.75 4.75 -3.41
C LEU A 214 -6.24 5.25 -4.77
N ASP A 215 -6.39 6.54 -4.98
CA ASP A 215 -5.80 7.28 -6.10
C ASP A 215 -4.30 7.53 -5.86
N ASP A 216 -3.66 8.22 -6.82
CA ASP A 216 -2.27 8.68 -6.67
C ASP A 216 -2.10 9.58 -5.42
N TYR A 217 -0.88 9.63 -4.89
CA TYR A 217 -0.57 10.37 -3.66
C TYR A 217 -1.06 11.82 -3.67
N ARG A 218 -0.96 12.51 -4.82
CA ARG A 218 -1.28 13.94 -4.90
C ARG A 218 -2.78 14.14 -4.86
N SER A 219 -3.52 13.30 -5.56
CA SER A 219 -4.98 13.31 -5.56
C SER A 219 -5.53 13.00 -4.18
N GLU A 220 -5.08 11.90 -3.59
CA GLU A 220 -5.44 11.50 -2.23
C GLU A 220 -5.11 12.59 -1.20
N ARG A 221 -3.90 13.16 -1.26
CA ARG A 221 -3.50 14.25 -0.36
C ARG A 221 -4.38 15.49 -0.53
N ARG A 222 -4.79 15.82 -1.74
CA ARG A 222 -5.64 17.01 -2.00
C ARG A 222 -7.01 16.83 -1.35
N GLU A 223 -7.59 15.65 -1.45
CA GLU A 223 -8.89 15.31 -0.87
C GLU A 223 -8.85 15.29 0.65
N ILE A 224 -7.82 14.65 1.24
CA ILE A 224 -7.58 14.67 2.68
C ILE A 224 -7.42 16.12 3.18
N LEU A 225 -6.61 16.95 2.52
CA LEU A 225 -6.42 18.34 2.96
C LEU A 225 -7.69 19.19 2.83
N ALA A 226 -8.56 18.90 1.85
CA ALA A 226 -9.84 19.58 1.71
C ALA A 226 -10.76 19.33 2.91
N VAL A 227 -10.70 18.13 3.50
CA VAL A 227 -11.51 17.76 4.67
C VAL A 227 -10.82 18.08 5.99
N GLN A 228 -9.56 17.69 6.16
CA GLN A 228 -8.81 17.84 7.41
C GLN A 228 -8.29 19.28 7.62
N GLY A 229 -8.04 20.00 6.52
CA GLY A 229 -7.48 21.35 6.49
C GLY A 229 -6.01 21.38 6.07
N ASN A 230 -5.57 22.51 5.49
CA ASN A 230 -4.25 22.69 4.84
C ASN A 230 -3.01 22.40 5.69
N HIS A 231 -3.14 22.31 7.02
CA HIS A 231 -2.05 22.04 7.95
C HIS A 231 -2.05 20.60 8.47
N PHE A 232 -2.96 19.75 8.00
CA PHE A 232 -2.98 18.35 8.39
C PHE A 232 -1.70 17.66 7.89
N PRO A 233 -0.94 16.97 8.77
CA PRO A 233 0.26 16.26 8.36
C PRO A 233 -0.13 15.01 7.59
N PHE A 234 0.28 14.94 6.33
CA PHE A 234 0.12 13.77 5.48
C PHE A 234 1.32 13.68 4.54
N SER A 235 2.27 12.84 4.91
CA SER A 235 3.49 12.56 4.14
C SER A 235 3.24 11.47 3.08
N TYR A 236 4.24 11.22 2.24
CA TYR A 236 4.19 10.08 1.32
C TYR A 236 4.20 8.74 2.08
N GLY A 237 4.90 8.67 3.22
CA GLY A 237 4.84 7.49 4.08
C GLY A 237 3.44 7.27 4.66
N ASP A 238 2.76 8.34 5.09
CA ASP A 238 1.38 8.27 5.58
C ASP A 238 0.41 7.73 4.51
N TYR A 239 0.62 8.13 3.25
CA TYR A 239 -0.12 7.61 2.11
C TYR A 239 0.10 6.11 1.91
N VAL A 240 1.35 5.63 1.96
CA VAL A 240 1.63 4.18 1.87
C VAL A 240 1.01 3.42 3.04
N VAL A 241 0.95 4.01 4.24
CA VAL A 241 0.21 3.42 5.36
C VAL A 241 -1.29 3.40 5.09
N LYS A 242 -1.88 4.45 4.46
CA LYS A 242 -3.29 4.43 4.04
C LYS A 242 -3.55 3.28 3.05
N ILE A 243 -2.68 3.06 2.05
CA ILE A 243 -2.77 1.91 1.13
C ILE A 243 -2.86 0.59 1.91
N LEU A 244 -1.99 0.42 2.89
CA LEU A 244 -1.90 -0.80 3.69
C LEU A 244 -3.09 -1.02 4.64
N MET A 245 -3.79 0.06 5.02
CA MET A 245 -4.76 0.03 6.12
C MET A 245 -6.20 0.33 5.71
N GLY A 246 -6.43 0.96 4.55
CA GLY A 246 -7.73 1.53 4.19
C GLY A 246 -8.86 0.49 4.15
N SER A 247 -8.63 -0.67 3.52
CA SER A 247 -9.61 -1.77 3.50
C SER A 247 -9.82 -2.46 4.87
N LEU A 248 -8.96 -2.22 5.87
CA LEU A 248 -8.98 -2.87 7.17
C LEU A 248 -9.55 -1.99 8.30
N ASP A 249 -9.23 -0.69 8.27
CA ASP A 249 -9.51 0.26 9.34
C ASP A 249 -10.24 1.48 8.79
N GLN A 250 -11.52 1.57 9.17
CA GLN A 250 -12.41 2.66 8.77
C GLN A 250 -11.91 4.07 9.14
N TRP A 251 -10.94 4.18 10.04
CA TRP A 251 -10.30 5.46 10.33
C TRP A 251 -9.51 5.99 9.13
N PHE A 252 -8.81 5.10 8.40
CA PHE A 252 -8.05 5.45 7.21
C PHE A 252 -8.95 5.72 6.01
N ASP A 253 -9.88 4.80 5.76
CA ASP A 253 -10.93 4.89 4.72
C ASP A 253 -11.67 6.25 4.75
N LYS A 254 -11.90 6.81 5.94
CA LYS A 254 -12.67 8.05 6.10
C LYS A 254 -11.83 9.32 6.22
N LEU A 255 -10.51 9.26 5.99
CA LEU A 255 -9.63 10.43 6.14
C LEU A 255 -9.96 11.57 5.17
N ASP A 256 -10.48 11.26 4.00
CA ASP A 256 -10.91 12.19 2.96
C ASP A 256 -12.42 12.50 3.03
N GLU A 257 -13.15 11.89 3.98
CA GLU A 257 -14.59 12.14 4.19
C GLU A 257 -14.90 12.86 5.51
N LYS A 258 -14.13 12.59 6.58
CA LYS A 258 -14.45 13.01 7.94
C LYS A 258 -13.24 13.51 8.70
N LYS A 259 -13.39 14.65 9.36
CA LYS A 259 -12.36 15.20 10.25
C LYS A 259 -11.98 14.22 11.34
N VAL A 260 -10.68 13.98 11.49
CA VAL A 260 -10.11 13.17 12.57
C VAL A 260 -9.33 14.06 13.53
N LYS A 261 -9.21 13.60 14.78
CA LYS A 261 -8.30 14.21 15.76
C LYS A 261 -7.08 13.31 15.86
N LEU A 262 -5.92 13.82 15.45
CA LEU A 262 -4.65 13.19 15.74
C LEU A 262 -4.29 13.38 17.21
N THR A 263 -3.61 12.42 17.78
CA THR A 263 -3.14 12.48 19.16
C THR A 263 -2.08 13.58 19.26
N SER A 264 -2.42 14.66 19.97
CA SER A 264 -1.43 15.68 20.30
C SER A 264 -0.56 15.16 21.45
N VAL A 265 0.69 14.80 21.16
CA VAL A 265 1.68 14.60 22.22
C VAL A 265 2.13 15.99 22.68
N ASP A 266 1.57 16.44 23.81
CA ASP A 266 1.91 17.66 24.56
C ASP A 266 1.93 19.00 23.82
N GLY A 267 0.75 19.53 23.46
CA GLY A 267 0.49 20.98 23.36
C GLY A 267 1.32 21.81 22.36
N LYS A 268 2.18 21.15 21.58
CA LYS A 268 2.94 21.69 20.46
C LYS A 268 2.51 20.92 19.22
N GLN A 269 2.33 21.60 18.09
CA GLN A 269 2.16 20.93 16.79
C GLN A 269 3.21 19.82 16.68
N GLN A 270 2.75 18.60 16.40
CA GLN A 270 3.50 17.35 16.53
C GLN A 270 4.95 17.50 16.04
N ARG A 271 5.91 17.21 16.92
CA ARG A 271 7.27 16.91 16.49
C ARG A 271 7.18 15.61 15.68
N ARG A 272 7.29 15.70 14.35
CA ARG A 272 7.90 14.65 13.51
C ARG A 272 9.01 13.98 14.32
N PHE A 273 9.15 12.65 14.30
CA PHE A 273 10.17 11.93 15.07
C PHE A 273 11.56 12.57 14.87
N SER A 274 11.92 13.51 15.74
CA SER A 274 13.18 14.24 15.67
C SER A 274 14.14 13.62 16.67
N ARG A 275 15.44 13.69 16.37
CA ARG A 275 16.51 13.11 17.19
C ARG A 275 16.45 13.52 18.67
N GLU A 276 15.80 14.64 19.01
CA GLU A 276 15.69 15.15 20.38
C GLU A 276 14.60 14.49 21.23
N THR A 277 13.52 13.98 20.62
CA THR A 277 12.46 13.24 21.35
C THR A 277 12.98 11.89 21.88
N LEU A 278 14.16 11.46 21.40
CA LEU A 278 14.82 10.19 21.72
C LEU A 278 15.39 10.09 23.14
N SER A 279 15.68 11.20 23.83
CA SER A 279 16.22 11.13 25.21
C SER A 279 15.13 11.05 26.28
N ALA A 280 13.95 11.64 26.02
CA ALA A 280 12.86 11.70 26.99
C ALA A 280 12.17 10.35 27.22
N LEU A 281 12.05 9.51 26.19
CA LEU A 281 11.42 8.18 26.29
C LEU A 281 12.30 7.13 26.99
N LYS A 282 13.62 7.35 27.09
CA LYS A 282 14.51 6.46 27.88
C LYS A 282 14.25 6.52 29.38
N ASN A 283 13.64 7.61 29.88
CA ASN A 283 13.47 7.82 31.33
C ASN A 283 12.14 7.30 31.88
N ASN A 284 11.18 6.91 31.03
CA ASN A 284 9.86 6.45 31.45
C ASN A 284 9.65 4.93 31.28
N CYS A 285 10.67 4.18 30.86
CA CYS A 285 10.63 2.72 30.81
C CYS A 285 11.45 2.14 31.96
N THR A 286 11.06 2.47 33.19
CA THR A 286 11.45 1.71 34.38
C THR A 286 10.22 0.95 34.82
N ILE A 287 10.09 -0.28 34.35
CA ILE A 287 8.99 -1.18 34.71
C ILE A 287 9.19 -1.60 36.18
N SER A 288 8.18 -1.32 37.00
CA SER A 288 7.93 -2.04 38.26
C SER A 288 7.09 -3.27 37.98
#